data_AF-A0A356KWV0-F1
#
_entry.id   AF-A0A356KWV0-F1
#
_cell.length_a   1.000
_cell.length_b   1.000
_cell.length_c   1.000
_cell.angle_alpha   90.00
_cell.angle_beta   90.00
_cell.angle_gamma   90.00
#
_symmetry.space_group_name_H-M   'P 1'
#
loop_
_entity.id
_entity.type
_entity.pdbx_description
1 polymer ?
#
loop_
_entity_poly.entity_id
_entity_poly.type
_entity_poly.pdbx_seq_one_letter_code
_entity_poly.pdbx_strand_id
1 'polypeptide(L)'
;MMATQPSEGRERGIVLILVTLILVAVTAMALTLARDARVEIALAVERADDVKLRGLIDGAIERAMAEVRAEQDPGDSLFSPWRDDEANFAGMELGEGRVWLLLPSPDPGDGRELRYGVRDEASKLDLNAATEQQLLALPGITQEAVHGILDWRDEDDDQRDQGAEAGYYGTLDPPYQPKNGPFDSIEELLRVRGVDAQMLYGEDHNRNGLLDPGEDDGDGSFPPDDADGELDRGLIDYLTVFSRDLNRRADGSARLPWGSTEAQALSQALTSAGASPQYAQAIAETRQRSNQVQGLGEIVLRSGQFDPAQVAILLDVVTVAEGDLLPGRINVNTCPRELLLGLELEAEQVDAILEARLQPDQDLSSPAWLLNVLEPAEFATVVDRVTTRSDQFTVHAVALLNDRPRFRRVEVLIDRNFVPVRVLLWRDLTPLGFPLPEERGEELP
;
A
#
# COMPACT_ATOMS: atom_id res chain seq x y z
N MET A 1 74.64 71.99 -39.09
CA MET A 1 73.20 72.33 -38.96
C MET A 1 72.46 71.01 -38.82
N MET A 2 71.95 70.73 -37.61
CA MET A 2 71.06 69.61 -37.30
C MET A 2 69.74 69.75 -38.05
N ALA A 3 69.21 68.64 -38.55
CA ALA A 3 67.78 68.43 -38.73
C ALA A 3 67.50 66.92 -38.75
N THR A 4 67.39 66.33 -37.56
CA THR A 4 66.68 65.06 -37.33
C THR A 4 65.19 65.30 -37.55
N GLN A 5 64.56 64.55 -38.45
CA GLN A 5 63.09 64.43 -38.54
C GLN A 5 62.65 63.02 -38.16
N PRO A 6 61.45 62.87 -37.55
CA PRO A 6 61.10 61.72 -36.72
C PRO A 6 60.56 60.55 -37.54
N SER A 7 60.81 59.32 -37.06
CA SER A 7 60.22 58.10 -37.58
C SER A 7 58.74 58.00 -37.17
N GLU A 8 57.82 58.31 -38.08
CA GLU A 8 56.40 57.98 -37.91
C GLU A 8 56.07 56.62 -38.52
N GLY A 9 55.39 55.76 -37.75
CA GLY A 9 54.44 54.79 -38.33
C GLY A 9 54.79 53.30 -38.26
N ARG A 10 55.43 52.79 -37.21
CA ARG A 10 55.51 51.34 -36.94
C ARG A 10 54.59 50.85 -35.82
N GLU A 11 53.73 51.72 -35.29
CA GLU A 11 52.81 51.44 -34.17
C GLU A 11 51.38 51.02 -34.59
N ARG A 12 51.05 51.01 -35.89
CA ARG A 12 49.66 50.78 -36.36
C ARG A 12 49.25 49.31 -36.53
N GLY A 13 50.17 48.35 -36.50
CA GLY A 13 49.85 46.91 -36.60
C GLY A 13 49.54 46.24 -35.25
N ILE A 14 50.16 46.70 -34.17
CA ILE A 14 50.02 46.13 -32.82
C ILE A 14 48.65 46.49 -32.22
N VAL A 15 48.14 47.69 -32.50
CA VAL A 15 46.83 48.16 -32.00
C VAL A 15 45.70 47.27 -32.51
N LEU A 16 45.71 46.88 -33.79
CA LEU A 16 44.69 46.00 -34.36
C LEU A 16 44.71 44.61 -33.69
N ILE A 17 45.89 44.02 -33.52
CA ILE A 17 46.05 42.71 -32.87
C ILE A 17 45.53 42.76 -31.42
N LEU A 18 45.87 43.81 -30.69
CA LEU A 18 45.45 44.00 -29.30
C LEU A 18 43.93 44.19 -29.20
N VAL A 19 43.33 44.99 -30.09
CA VAL A 19 41.86 45.18 -30.16
C VAL A 19 41.16 43.87 -30.52
N THR A 20 41.65 43.12 -31.51
CA THR A 20 41.09 41.82 -31.87
C THR A 20 41.17 40.83 -30.72
N LEU A 21 42.29 40.78 -30.00
CA LEU A 21 42.47 39.88 -28.86
C LEU A 21 41.53 40.24 -27.70
N ILE A 22 41.35 41.53 -27.41
CA ILE A 22 40.37 42.00 -26.42
C ILE A 22 38.94 41.64 -26.86
N LEU A 23 38.58 41.87 -28.14
CA LEU A 23 37.25 41.52 -28.65
C LEU A 23 36.99 40.02 -28.55
N VAL A 24 37.94 39.18 -28.94
CA VAL A 24 37.84 37.72 -28.80
C VAL A 24 37.66 37.32 -27.34
N ALA A 25 38.42 37.91 -26.41
CA ALA A 25 38.29 37.63 -24.98
C ALA A 25 36.92 38.08 -24.42
N VAL A 26 36.43 39.26 -24.81
CA VAL A 26 35.11 39.78 -24.40
C VAL A 26 33.99 38.92 -24.98
N THR A 27 34.08 38.51 -26.25
CA THR A 27 33.09 37.62 -26.88
C THR A 27 33.09 36.23 -26.22
N ALA A 28 34.27 35.66 -25.95
CA ALA A 28 34.37 34.40 -25.23
C ALA A 28 33.74 34.49 -23.83
N MET A 29 34.05 35.55 -23.08
CA MET A 29 33.45 35.81 -21.76
C MET A 29 31.92 35.99 -21.83
N ALA A 30 31.43 36.73 -22.82
CA ALA A 30 30.00 36.92 -23.02
C ALA A 30 29.28 35.59 -23.35
N LEU A 31 29.90 34.73 -24.16
CA LEU A 31 29.38 33.42 -24.50
C LEU A 31 29.36 32.46 -23.28
N THR A 32 30.40 32.47 -22.45
CA THR A 32 30.41 31.66 -21.21
C THR A 32 29.34 32.14 -20.24
N LEU A 33 29.24 33.45 -19.99
CA LEU A 33 28.19 34.00 -19.12
C LEU A 33 26.78 33.72 -19.65
N ALA A 34 26.57 33.79 -20.97
CA ALA A 34 25.27 33.45 -21.56
C ALA A 34 24.92 31.97 -21.41
N ARG A 35 25.93 31.07 -21.51
CA ARG A 35 25.74 29.64 -21.26
C ARG A 35 25.39 29.38 -19.79
N ASP A 36 26.14 29.98 -18.87
CA ASP A 36 25.93 29.82 -17.44
C ASP A 36 24.54 30.34 -17.04
N ALA A 37 24.16 31.54 -17.52
CA ALA A 37 22.83 32.10 -17.29
C ALA A 37 21.69 31.22 -17.82
N ARG A 38 21.86 30.58 -18.99
CA ARG A 38 20.85 29.64 -19.53
C ARG A 38 20.69 28.41 -18.65
N VAL A 39 21.80 27.86 -18.14
CA VAL A 39 21.76 26.71 -17.22
C VAL A 39 21.12 27.11 -15.90
N GLU A 40 21.46 28.27 -15.35
CA GLU A 40 20.88 28.78 -14.11
C GLU A 40 19.37 29.02 -14.24
N ILE A 41 18.92 29.62 -15.34
CA ILE A 41 17.49 29.82 -15.61
C ILE A 41 16.77 28.48 -15.72
N ALA A 42 17.32 27.51 -16.45
CA ALA A 42 16.72 26.17 -16.57
C ALA A 42 16.60 25.47 -15.20
N LEU A 43 17.65 25.54 -14.37
CA LEU A 43 17.62 24.98 -13.02
C LEU A 43 16.65 25.72 -12.08
N ALA A 44 16.50 27.05 -12.25
CA ALA A 44 15.57 27.84 -11.46
C ALA A 44 14.11 27.48 -11.80
N VAL A 45 13.81 27.31 -13.10
CA VAL A 45 12.50 26.85 -13.57
C VAL A 45 12.20 25.46 -13.03
N GLU A 46 13.15 24.53 -13.14
CA GLU A 46 12.99 23.15 -12.64
C GLU A 46 12.70 23.10 -11.14
N ARG A 47 13.42 23.90 -10.33
CA ARG A 47 13.17 24.00 -8.90
C ARG A 47 11.81 24.60 -8.58
N ALA A 48 11.39 25.60 -9.35
CA ALA A 48 10.06 26.19 -9.18
C ALA A 48 8.96 25.17 -9.48
N ASP A 49 9.13 24.37 -10.54
CA ASP A 49 8.20 23.31 -10.92
C ASP A 49 8.14 22.19 -9.89
N ASP A 50 9.29 21.75 -9.35
CA ASP A 50 9.32 20.74 -8.29
C ASP A 50 8.56 21.20 -7.04
N VAL A 51 8.70 22.48 -6.65
CA VAL A 51 7.95 23.05 -5.51
C VAL A 51 6.45 23.09 -5.81
N LYS A 52 6.04 23.49 -7.03
CA LYS A 52 4.64 23.46 -7.44
C LYS A 52 4.08 22.05 -7.38
N LEU A 53 4.75 21.09 -8.02
CA LEU A 53 4.35 19.68 -8.06
C LEU A 53 4.26 19.05 -6.67
N ARG A 54 5.18 19.37 -5.75
CA ARG A 54 5.06 18.95 -4.36
C ARG A 54 3.81 19.51 -3.69
N GLY A 55 3.52 20.80 -3.85
CA GLY A 55 2.30 21.40 -3.31
C GLY A 55 1.02 20.79 -3.89
N LEU A 56 1.04 20.40 -5.16
CA LEU A 56 -0.07 19.67 -5.79
C LEU A 56 -0.27 18.29 -5.16
N ILE A 57 0.82 17.53 -5.01
CA ILE A 57 0.79 16.22 -4.35
C ILE A 57 0.32 16.36 -2.91
N ASP A 58 0.87 17.29 -2.13
CA ASP A 58 0.46 17.53 -0.74
C ASP A 58 -1.05 17.80 -0.67
N GLY A 59 -1.59 18.64 -1.56
CA GLY A 59 -3.03 18.90 -1.64
C GLY A 59 -3.87 17.66 -2.00
N ALA A 60 -3.37 16.80 -2.88
CA ALA A 60 -4.02 15.53 -3.23
C ALA A 60 -4.02 14.54 -2.06
N ILE A 61 -2.92 14.46 -1.29
CA ILE A 61 -2.82 13.63 -0.08
C ILE A 61 -3.77 14.14 1.01
N GLU A 62 -3.85 15.46 1.23
CA GLU A 62 -4.80 16.05 2.18
C GLU A 62 -6.26 15.75 1.78
N ARG A 63 -6.56 15.71 0.47
CA ARG A 63 -7.88 15.28 -0.01
C ARG A 63 -8.15 13.82 0.36
N ALA A 64 -7.19 12.93 0.11
CA ALA A 64 -7.29 11.52 0.47
C ALA A 64 -7.55 11.31 1.97
N MET A 65 -6.80 12.02 2.82
CA MET A 65 -6.96 11.99 4.27
C MET A 65 -8.34 12.50 4.73
N ALA A 66 -8.87 13.52 4.05
CA ALA A 66 -10.19 14.06 4.36
C ALA A 66 -11.30 13.04 4.04
N GLU A 67 -11.23 12.37 2.89
CA GLU A 67 -12.23 11.37 2.48
C GLU A 67 -12.23 10.15 3.39
N VAL A 68 -11.06 9.55 3.65
CA VAL A 68 -10.93 8.39 4.56
C VAL A 68 -11.42 8.70 5.97
N ARG A 69 -11.26 9.94 6.43
CA ARG A 69 -11.71 10.38 7.76
C ARG A 69 -13.20 10.76 7.79
N ALA A 70 -13.76 11.19 6.67
CA ALA A 70 -15.17 11.56 6.56
C ALA A 70 -16.08 10.33 6.57
N GLU A 71 -15.52 9.14 6.28
CA GLU A 71 -16.22 7.86 6.35
C GLU A 71 -16.85 7.63 7.73
N GLN A 72 -18.13 7.28 7.73
CA GLN A 72 -18.92 7.02 8.93
C GLN A 72 -19.40 5.57 8.99
N ASP A 73 -19.29 4.84 7.88
CA ASP A 73 -19.69 3.45 7.87
C ASP A 73 -18.73 2.61 8.74
N PRO A 74 -19.26 1.77 9.64
CA PRO A 74 -18.44 0.96 10.55
C PRO A 74 -17.64 -0.15 9.84
N GLY A 75 -17.94 -0.43 8.57
CA GLY A 75 -17.22 -1.38 7.73
C GLY A 75 -16.70 -0.72 6.46
N ASP A 76 -15.40 -0.84 6.24
CA ASP A 76 -14.71 -0.42 5.03
C ASP A 76 -14.92 -1.47 3.93
N SER A 77 -15.39 -1.07 2.75
CA SER A 77 -15.82 -2.00 1.70
C SER A 77 -15.49 -1.50 0.29
N LEU A 78 -15.88 -2.29 -0.71
CA LEU A 78 -15.74 -1.90 -2.12
C LEU A 78 -16.63 -0.71 -2.52
N PHE A 79 -17.65 -0.40 -1.71
CA PHE A 79 -18.58 0.70 -1.94
C PHE A 79 -18.19 1.99 -1.22
N SER A 80 -17.14 1.96 -0.40
CA SER A 80 -16.70 3.14 0.34
C SER A 80 -16.21 4.23 -0.62
N PRO A 81 -16.62 5.51 -0.44
CA PRO A 81 -16.29 6.59 -1.37
C PRO A 81 -14.79 6.82 -1.56
N TRP A 82 -13.98 6.54 -0.54
CA TRP A 82 -12.52 6.67 -0.64
C TRP A 82 -11.89 5.69 -1.64
N ARG A 83 -12.58 4.60 -2.02
CA ARG A 83 -12.03 3.55 -2.89
C ARG A 83 -12.13 3.88 -4.38
N ASP A 84 -13.26 4.43 -4.82
CA ASP A 84 -13.49 4.77 -6.22
C ASP A 84 -14.42 5.97 -6.36
N ASP A 85 -13.83 7.14 -6.55
CA ASP A 85 -14.55 8.39 -6.79
C ASP A 85 -13.83 9.23 -7.85
N GLU A 86 -14.10 8.91 -9.11
CA GLU A 86 -13.54 9.62 -10.26
C GLU A 86 -13.74 11.15 -10.18
N ALA A 87 -14.91 11.61 -9.70
CA ALA A 87 -15.21 13.03 -9.62
C ALA A 87 -14.32 13.78 -8.61
N ASN A 88 -13.85 13.07 -7.57
CA ASN A 88 -13.02 13.64 -6.52
C ASN A 88 -11.57 13.18 -6.56
N PHE A 89 -11.18 12.28 -7.47
CA PHE A 89 -9.84 11.72 -7.53
C PHE A 89 -9.22 11.67 -8.93
N ALA A 90 -9.96 11.87 -10.01
CA ALA A 90 -9.42 11.89 -11.37
C ALA A 90 -9.28 13.31 -11.91
N GLY A 91 -8.07 13.68 -12.34
CA GLY A 91 -7.82 14.92 -13.09
C GLY A 91 -8.25 16.20 -12.37
N MET A 92 -8.19 16.22 -11.04
CA MET A 92 -8.63 17.36 -10.24
C MET A 92 -7.76 18.58 -10.55
N GLU A 93 -8.40 19.68 -10.95
CA GLU A 93 -7.73 20.96 -11.13
C GLU A 93 -7.33 21.55 -9.78
N LEU A 94 -6.03 21.75 -9.58
CA LEU A 94 -5.48 22.35 -8.37
C LEU A 94 -4.41 23.36 -8.77
N GLY A 95 -4.70 24.65 -8.59
CA GLY A 95 -3.76 25.72 -8.94
C GLY A 95 -3.41 25.74 -10.44
N GLU A 96 -2.14 25.45 -10.76
CA GLU A 96 -1.59 25.45 -12.13
C GLU A 96 -1.38 24.03 -12.70
N GLY A 97 -1.95 23.01 -12.07
CA GLY A 97 -1.82 21.63 -12.52
C GLY A 97 -3.05 20.79 -12.20
N ARG A 98 -3.00 19.54 -12.66
CA ARG A 98 -3.99 18.51 -12.38
C ARG A 98 -3.39 17.42 -11.51
N VAL A 99 -4.24 16.80 -10.68
CA VAL A 99 -3.84 15.69 -9.82
C VAL A 99 -4.77 14.50 -9.96
N TRP A 100 -4.22 13.30 -9.82
CA TRP A 100 -4.93 12.04 -9.80
C TRP A 100 -4.54 11.26 -8.55
N LEU A 101 -5.51 10.61 -7.90
CA LEU A 101 -5.25 9.53 -6.96
C LEU A 101 -5.60 8.23 -7.67
N LEU A 102 -4.58 7.43 -7.96
CA LEU A 102 -4.72 6.18 -8.68
C LEU A 102 -4.94 5.05 -7.68
N LEU A 103 -5.89 4.18 -8.00
CA LEU A 103 -6.00 2.86 -7.41
C LEU A 103 -5.76 1.84 -8.54
N PRO A 104 -4.49 1.46 -8.77
CA PRO A 104 -4.16 0.34 -9.63
C PRO A 104 -4.84 -0.91 -9.07
N SER A 105 -5.37 -1.76 -9.95
CA SER A 105 -6.01 -3.04 -9.59
C SER A 105 -7.39 -2.93 -8.92
N PRO A 106 -8.47 -2.90 -9.72
CA PRO A 106 -9.80 -3.18 -9.22
C PRO A 106 -10.00 -4.69 -9.04
N ASP A 107 -10.90 -5.05 -8.14
CA ASP A 107 -11.13 -6.43 -7.69
C ASP A 107 -11.36 -7.44 -8.83
N PRO A 108 -10.99 -8.73 -8.64
CA PRO A 108 -11.21 -9.77 -9.64
C PRO A 108 -12.67 -9.78 -10.15
N GLY A 109 -12.85 -9.70 -11.47
CA GLY A 109 -14.12 -9.97 -12.13
C GLY A 109 -14.97 -8.77 -12.55
N ASP A 110 -14.54 -7.51 -12.33
CA ASP A 110 -15.29 -6.34 -12.78
C ASP A 110 -14.86 -5.76 -14.14
N GLY A 111 -13.72 -6.23 -14.67
CA GLY A 111 -13.18 -5.84 -15.98
C GLY A 111 -12.71 -4.40 -16.08
N ARG A 112 -12.51 -3.70 -14.96
CA ARG A 112 -11.82 -2.41 -14.94
C ARG A 112 -10.32 -2.66 -14.79
N GLU A 113 -9.49 -1.76 -15.29
CA GLU A 113 -8.03 -1.87 -15.16
C GLU A 113 -7.49 -0.83 -14.17
N LEU A 114 -8.19 0.31 -14.03
CA LEU A 114 -7.82 1.42 -13.18
C LEU A 114 -9.04 2.04 -12.51
N ARG A 115 -8.91 2.37 -11.23
CA ARG A 115 -9.85 3.19 -10.46
C ARG A 115 -9.15 4.43 -9.92
N TYR A 116 -9.94 5.38 -9.43
CA TYR A 116 -9.42 6.59 -8.81
C TYR A 116 -9.81 6.62 -7.34
N GLY A 117 -8.83 6.47 -6.43
CA GLY A 117 -9.08 6.37 -5.01
C GLY A 117 -7.85 5.97 -4.21
N VAL A 118 -8.09 5.38 -3.03
CA VAL A 118 -7.04 4.91 -2.13
C VAL A 118 -7.16 3.41 -1.86
N ARG A 119 -6.02 2.77 -1.62
CA ARG A 119 -5.95 1.34 -1.33
C ARG A 119 -6.00 1.09 0.16
N ASP A 120 -6.80 0.12 0.55
CA ASP A 120 -6.86 -0.41 1.91
C ASP A 120 -5.66 -1.33 2.18
N GLU A 121 -4.85 -1.08 3.20
CA GLU A 121 -3.73 -1.96 3.56
C GLU A 121 -4.18 -3.22 4.31
N ALA A 122 -5.36 -3.22 4.96
CA ALA A 122 -5.95 -4.43 5.52
C ALA A 122 -6.47 -5.39 4.44
N SER A 123 -6.60 -4.93 3.19
CA SER A 123 -6.85 -5.80 2.03
C SER A 123 -5.62 -6.64 1.62
N LYS A 124 -4.47 -6.41 2.25
CA LYS A 124 -3.20 -7.10 2.02
C LYS A 124 -2.80 -7.96 3.21
N LEU A 125 -1.90 -8.90 2.96
CA LEU A 125 -1.37 -9.81 3.97
C LEU A 125 -0.20 -9.14 4.71
N ASP A 126 -0.32 -9.00 6.02
CA ASP A 126 0.75 -8.45 6.86
C ASP A 126 1.91 -9.44 6.95
N LEU A 127 3.02 -9.11 6.31
CA LEU A 127 4.24 -9.89 6.27
C LEU A 127 4.82 -10.13 7.67
N ASN A 128 4.47 -9.37 8.70
CA ASN A 128 4.96 -9.62 10.06
C ASN A 128 4.08 -10.59 10.86
N ALA A 129 2.86 -10.87 10.40
CA ALA A 129 1.89 -11.73 11.09
C ALA A 129 1.42 -12.94 10.27
N ALA A 130 1.71 -12.95 8.96
CA ALA A 130 1.29 -13.99 8.03
C ALA A 130 1.77 -15.38 8.46
N THR A 131 0.88 -16.36 8.36
CA THR A 131 1.20 -17.78 8.53
C THR A 131 1.84 -18.36 7.25
N GLU A 132 2.50 -19.51 7.38
CA GLU A 132 3.05 -20.25 6.24
C GLU A 132 1.98 -20.53 5.17
N GLN A 133 0.79 -20.97 5.60
CA GLN A 133 -0.32 -21.28 4.70
C GLN A 133 -0.85 -20.05 3.96
N GLN A 134 -0.90 -18.88 4.62
CA GLN A 134 -1.30 -17.63 3.98
C GLN A 134 -0.28 -17.20 2.93
N LEU A 135 1.02 -17.35 3.22
CA LEU A 135 2.08 -17.05 2.26
C LEU A 135 2.03 -18.00 1.06
N LEU A 136 1.89 -19.31 1.28
CA LEU A 136 1.83 -20.32 0.21
C LEU A 136 0.63 -20.17 -0.72
N ALA A 137 -0.40 -19.42 -0.32
CA ALA A 137 -1.56 -19.12 -1.17
C ALA A 137 -1.29 -17.98 -2.16
N LEU A 138 -0.18 -17.24 -2.02
CA LEU A 138 0.16 -16.15 -2.93
C LEU A 138 0.66 -16.70 -4.28
N PRO A 139 0.32 -16.04 -5.39
CA PRO A 139 0.74 -16.44 -6.72
C PRO A 139 2.27 -16.29 -6.86
N GLY A 140 2.88 -17.19 -7.62
CA GLY A 140 4.32 -17.16 -7.93
C GLY A 140 5.27 -17.49 -6.77
N ILE A 141 4.81 -17.55 -5.52
CA ILE A 141 5.68 -17.79 -4.36
C ILE A 141 6.15 -19.25 -4.30
N THR A 142 7.40 -19.46 -3.92
CA THR A 142 7.98 -20.79 -3.73
C THR A 142 8.05 -21.18 -2.25
N GLN A 143 8.10 -22.47 -1.96
CA GLN A 143 8.30 -22.94 -0.58
C GLN A 143 9.64 -22.43 0.01
N GLU A 144 10.70 -22.35 -0.80
CA GLU A 144 11.98 -21.76 -0.39
C GLU A 144 11.83 -20.30 0.02
N ALA A 145 11.08 -19.50 -0.75
CA ALA A 145 10.76 -18.11 -0.39
C ALA A 145 9.97 -18.02 0.91
N VAL A 146 8.93 -18.84 1.08
CA VAL A 146 8.10 -18.83 2.30
C VAL A 146 8.94 -19.15 3.53
N HIS A 147 9.73 -20.22 3.49
CA HIS A 147 10.57 -20.59 4.63
C HIS A 147 11.68 -19.56 4.88
N GLY A 148 12.27 -18.99 3.82
CA GLY A 148 13.21 -17.88 3.94
C GLY A 148 12.58 -16.65 4.63
N ILE A 149 11.33 -16.33 4.32
CA ILE A 149 10.57 -15.22 4.92
C ILE A 149 10.28 -15.47 6.41
N LEU A 150 10.00 -16.72 6.79
CA LEU A 150 9.72 -17.09 8.17
C LEU A 150 10.99 -17.07 9.02
N ASP A 151 12.09 -17.69 8.55
CA ASP A 151 13.42 -17.66 9.21
C ASP A 151 13.99 -16.21 9.26
N TRP A 152 13.65 -15.35 8.30
CA TRP A 152 14.14 -13.96 8.33
C TRP A 152 13.55 -13.15 9.50
N ARG A 153 12.31 -13.46 9.90
CA ARG A 153 11.54 -12.62 10.83
C ARG A 153 11.49 -13.14 12.26
N ASP A 154 11.72 -14.43 12.49
CA ASP A 154 11.66 -15.00 13.84
C ASP A 154 12.95 -14.72 14.62
N GLU A 155 12.86 -14.84 15.95
CA GLU A 155 13.95 -14.40 16.84
C GLU A 155 15.02 -15.47 17.06
N ASP A 156 14.74 -16.72 16.67
CA ASP A 156 15.63 -17.85 16.90
C ASP A 156 16.63 -18.04 15.74
N ASP A 157 17.40 -19.12 15.79
CA ASP A 157 18.36 -19.51 14.74
C ASP A 157 18.01 -20.92 14.21
N ASP A 158 16.79 -21.40 14.45
CA ASP A 158 16.34 -22.75 14.08
C ASP A 158 15.86 -22.77 12.62
N GLN A 159 16.81 -23.01 11.71
CA GLN A 159 16.55 -23.05 10.27
C GLN A 159 15.47 -24.09 9.87
N ARG A 160 14.45 -23.63 9.13
CA ARG A 160 13.43 -24.50 8.50
C ARG A 160 14.01 -25.28 7.30
N ASP A 161 13.30 -26.31 6.85
CA ASP A 161 13.68 -27.01 5.60
C ASP A 161 13.72 -26.00 4.45
N GLN A 162 14.75 -25.97 3.60
CA GLN A 162 14.93 -24.94 2.55
C GLN A 162 15.00 -23.46 3.04
N GLY A 163 14.86 -23.19 4.33
CA GLY A 163 14.98 -21.86 4.92
C GLY A 163 16.42 -21.35 4.95
N ALA A 164 16.65 -20.23 5.62
CA ALA A 164 17.96 -19.60 5.73
C ALA A 164 18.13 -18.77 6.99
N GLU A 165 19.24 -19.04 7.68
CA GLU A 165 19.65 -18.34 8.90
C GLU A 165 21.03 -17.70 8.74
N ALA A 166 21.59 -17.18 9.84
CA ALA A 166 22.94 -16.60 9.91
C ALA A 166 24.02 -17.43 9.21
N GLY A 167 23.92 -18.76 9.28
CA GLY A 167 24.82 -19.69 8.59
C GLY A 167 24.80 -19.58 7.07
N TYR A 168 23.62 -19.36 6.46
CA TYR A 168 23.48 -19.14 5.02
C TYR A 168 23.94 -17.73 4.64
N TYR A 169 23.39 -16.69 5.27
CA TYR A 169 23.67 -15.30 4.90
C TYR A 169 25.13 -14.89 5.13
N GLY A 170 25.81 -15.52 6.09
CA GLY A 170 27.25 -15.35 6.32
C GLY A 170 28.15 -15.90 5.21
N THR A 171 27.62 -16.70 4.27
CA THR A 171 28.37 -17.23 3.11
C THR A 171 28.24 -16.39 1.85
N LEU A 172 27.33 -15.41 1.83
CA LEU A 172 27.10 -14.53 0.69
C LEU A 172 28.22 -13.49 0.54
N ASP A 173 28.28 -12.83 -0.62
CA ASP A 173 29.23 -11.75 -0.91
C ASP A 173 28.49 -10.46 -1.32
N PRO A 174 28.52 -9.39 -0.51
CA PRO A 174 29.10 -9.32 0.83
C PRO A 174 28.27 -10.13 1.85
N PRO A 175 28.88 -10.69 2.91
CA PRO A 175 28.14 -11.42 3.93
C PRO A 175 27.31 -10.46 4.78
N TYR A 176 26.14 -10.92 5.22
CA TYR A 176 25.26 -10.18 6.14
C TYR A 176 24.56 -11.14 7.10
N GLN A 177 23.79 -10.59 8.03
CA GLN A 177 22.99 -11.34 9.00
C GLN A 177 21.51 -11.24 8.62
N PRO A 178 20.72 -12.29 8.89
CA PRO A 178 19.27 -12.16 8.91
C PRO A 178 18.85 -11.13 9.95
N LYS A 179 17.64 -10.61 9.82
CA LYS A 179 17.15 -9.55 10.72
C LYS A 179 16.75 -10.09 12.08
N ASN A 180 16.21 -11.31 12.10
CA ASN A 180 15.63 -11.97 13.26
C ASN A 180 14.62 -11.07 13.97
N GLY A 181 13.73 -10.49 13.18
CA GLY A 181 12.75 -9.52 13.63
C GLY A 181 11.84 -8.99 12.52
N PRO A 182 10.86 -8.15 12.86
CA PRO A 182 9.85 -7.72 11.91
C PRO A 182 10.44 -6.92 10.73
N PHE A 183 9.89 -7.13 9.54
CA PHE A 183 10.16 -6.36 8.34
C PHE A 183 9.80 -4.88 8.53
N ASP A 184 10.69 -3.99 8.10
CA ASP A 184 10.43 -2.52 8.11
C ASP A 184 9.85 -2.03 6.78
N SER A 185 10.10 -2.77 5.70
CA SER A 185 9.58 -2.49 4.35
C SER A 185 9.46 -3.78 3.55
N ILE A 186 8.66 -3.74 2.49
CA ILE A 186 8.45 -4.89 1.60
C ILE A 186 9.73 -5.23 0.82
N GLU A 187 10.51 -4.22 0.41
CA GLU A 187 11.73 -4.42 -0.39
C GLU A 187 12.84 -5.15 0.36
N GLU A 188 12.73 -5.27 1.68
CA GLU A 188 13.62 -6.10 2.48
C GLU A 188 13.54 -7.59 2.07
N LEU A 189 12.43 -8.01 1.44
CA LEU A 189 12.28 -9.33 0.83
C LEU A 189 13.38 -9.64 -0.21
N LEU A 190 13.96 -8.63 -0.88
CA LEU A 190 15.07 -8.85 -1.83
C LEU A 190 16.38 -9.32 -1.16
N ARG A 191 16.41 -9.33 0.18
CA ARG A 191 17.53 -9.89 0.98
C ARG A 191 17.22 -11.28 1.50
N VAL A 192 15.99 -11.76 1.32
CA VAL A 192 15.53 -13.04 1.79
C VAL A 192 15.87 -14.12 0.76
N ARG A 193 16.34 -15.27 1.24
CA ARG A 193 16.59 -16.42 0.37
C ARG A 193 15.29 -16.85 -0.35
N GLY A 194 15.39 -17.14 -1.64
CA GLY A 194 14.29 -17.64 -2.44
C GLY A 194 13.38 -16.55 -3.03
N VAL A 195 13.60 -15.28 -2.67
CA VAL A 195 12.87 -14.14 -3.26
C VAL A 195 13.80 -13.36 -4.19
N ASP A 196 13.35 -13.15 -5.42
CA ASP A 196 14.02 -12.30 -6.39
C ASP A 196 13.13 -11.11 -6.82
N ALA A 197 13.67 -10.25 -7.67
CA ALA A 197 12.97 -9.05 -8.13
C ALA A 197 11.75 -9.36 -9.00
N GLN A 198 11.78 -10.46 -9.76
CA GLN A 198 10.65 -10.87 -10.60
C GLN A 198 9.51 -11.37 -9.73
N MET A 199 9.76 -12.22 -8.75
CA MET A 199 8.74 -12.64 -7.78
C MET A 199 8.16 -11.46 -7.00
N LEU A 200 8.99 -10.49 -6.60
CA LEU A 200 8.52 -9.35 -5.82
C LEU A 200 7.68 -8.36 -6.64
N TYR A 201 8.18 -7.94 -7.80
CA TYR A 201 7.59 -6.85 -8.58
C TYR A 201 6.72 -7.31 -9.74
N GLY A 202 6.81 -8.58 -10.15
CA GLY A 202 6.13 -9.11 -11.32
C GLY A 202 6.59 -8.40 -12.61
N GLU A 203 5.63 -8.26 -13.52
CA GLU A 203 5.76 -7.66 -14.84
C GLU A 203 5.29 -6.19 -14.87
N ASP A 204 4.55 -5.72 -13.85
CA ASP A 204 4.12 -4.31 -13.70
C ASP A 204 5.31 -3.39 -13.32
N HIS A 205 6.21 -3.17 -14.27
CA HIS A 205 7.48 -2.48 -14.06
C HIS A 205 7.28 -1.05 -13.60
N ASN A 206 6.30 -0.36 -14.18
CA ASN A 206 6.02 1.02 -13.84
C ASN A 206 5.01 1.16 -12.69
N ARG A 207 4.45 0.07 -12.17
CA ARG A 207 3.51 0.00 -11.04
C ARG A 207 2.19 0.75 -11.29
N ASN A 208 1.75 0.88 -12.54
CA ASN A 208 0.49 1.56 -12.90
C ASN A 208 -0.70 0.59 -12.87
N GLY A 209 -0.44 -0.71 -12.78
CA GLY A 209 -1.42 -1.78 -12.75
C GLY A 209 -2.15 -2.05 -14.05
N LEU A 210 -1.66 -1.50 -15.16
CA LEU A 210 -2.11 -1.74 -16.54
C LEU A 210 -1.11 -2.68 -17.21
N LEU A 211 -1.59 -3.58 -18.08
CA LEU A 211 -0.70 -4.40 -18.89
C LEU A 211 -0.19 -3.57 -20.07
N ASP A 212 1.05 -3.06 -19.98
CA ASP A 212 1.64 -2.31 -21.07
C ASP A 212 2.20 -3.23 -22.18
N PRO A 213 2.28 -2.79 -23.45
CA PRO A 213 2.77 -3.66 -24.53
C PRO A 213 4.20 -4.17 -24.39
N GLY A 214 5.01 -3.60 -23.50
CA GLY A 214 6.36 -4.08 -23.17
C GLY A 214 6.41 -5.00 -21.96
N GLU A 215 5.26 -5.25 -21.32
CA GLU A 215 5.07 -6.16 -20.19
C GLU A 215 4.30 -7.43 -20.66
N ASP A 216 4.16 -7.61 -21.98
CA ASP A 216 3.50 -8.75 -22.66
C ASP A 216 4.26 -9.08 -23.98
N ASP A 217 5.60 -8.90 -23.99
CA ASP A 217 6.46 -9.08 -25.17
C ASP A 217 7.55 -10.16 -25.03
N GLY A 218 7.48 -10.95 -23.96
CA GLY A 218 8.36 -12.04 -23.60
C GLY A 218 9.73 -11.54 -23.15
N ASP A 219 10.75 -11.82 -23.97
CA ASP A 219 12.11 -11.31 -23.78
C ASP A 219 12.39 -10.06 -24.66
N GLY A 220 11.35 -9.43 -25.20
CA GLY A 220 11.46 -8.32 -26.15
C GLY A 220 11.99 -7.05 -25.48
N SER A 221 11.52 -6.78 -24.26
CA SER A 221 11.93 -5.67 -23.43
C SER A 221 12.10 -6.07 -21.96
N PHE A 222 12.27 -5.10 -21.07
CA PHE A 222 12.30 -5.35 -19.63
C PHE A 222 10.99 -4.81 -19.05
N PRO A 223 10.31 -5.56 -18.16
CA PRO A 223 10.74 -6.80 -17.51
C PRO A 223 10.57 -8.03 -18.41
N PRO A 224 11.32 -9.12 -18.19
CA PRO A 224 11.00 -10.40 -18.84
C PRO A 224 9.62 -10.88 -18.37
N ASP A 225 8.77 -11.22 -19.33
CA ASP A 225 7.40 -11.69 -19.12
C ASP A 225 7.14 -13.02 -19.86
N ASP A 226 5.96 -13.61 -19.66
CA ASP A 226 5.57 -14.86 -20.33
C ASP A 226 4.64 -14.69 -21.54
N ALA A 227 4.26 -13.45 -21.85
CA ALA A 227 3.40 -13.03 -22.95
C ALA A 227 2.05 -13.77 -23.01
N ASP A 228 1.43 -14.02 -21.85
CA ASP A 228 0.15 -14.72 -21.74
C ASP A 228 -1.09 -13.80 -21.81
N GLY A 229 -0.88 -12.48 -21.82
CA GLY A 229 -1.93 -11.48 -21.83
C GLY A 229 -2.55 -11.17 -20.46
N GLU A 230 -1.98 -11.66 -19.37
CA GLU A 230 -2.35 -11.37 -17.98
C GLU A 230 -1.17 -10.68 -17.27
N LEU A 231 -1.44 -9.60 -16.54
CA LEU A 231 -0.38 -8.87 -15.82
C LEU A 231 0.00 -9.59 -14.52
N ASP A 232 1.23 -10.11 -14.41
CA ASP A 232 1.79 -10.48 -13.11
C ASP A 232 2.15 -9.22 -12.31
N ARG A 233 1.47 -9.02 -11.18
CA ARG A 233 1.68 -7.84 -10.30
C ARG A 233 2.75 -8.06 -9.24
N GLY A 234 3.25 -9.29 -9.13
CA GLY A 234 4.20 -9.71 -8.10
C GLY A 234 3.66 -9.67 -6.67
N LEU A 235 4.47 -10.14 -5.73
CA LEU A 235 4.10 -10.20 -4.30
C LEU A 235 3.85 -8.81 -3.68
N ILE A 236 4.39 -7.74 -4.24
CA ILE A 236 4.21 -6.37 -3.72
C ILE A 236 2.74 -5.92 -3.72
N ASP A 237 1.91 -6.51 -4.58
CA ASP A 237 0.48 -6.19 -4.64
C ASP A 237 -0.32 -6.80 -3.47
N TYR A 238 0.17 -7.93 -2.96
CA TYR A 238 -0.50 -8.74 -1.93
C TYR A 238 0.02 -8.52 -0.51
N LEU A 239 1.19 -7.90 -0.34
CA LEU A 239 1.88 -7.82 0.94
C LEU A 239 1.93 -6.39 1.53
N THR A 240 1.90 -6.32 2.86
CA THR A 240 2.12 -5.08 3.62
C THR A 240 2.94 -5.36 4.89
N VAL A 241 3.50 -4.32 5.50
CA VAL A 241 4.08 -4.36 6.87
C VAL A 241 3.35 -3.43 7.84
N PHE A 242 2.23 -2.83 7.41
CA PHE A 242 1.55 -1.75 8.13
C PHE A 242 0.14 -2.10 8.63
N SER A 243 -0.49 -3.15 8.09
CA SER A 243 -1.88 -3.50 8.43
C SER A 243 -2.03 -3.93 9.89
N ARG A 244 -2.86 -3.19 10.63
CA ARG A 244 -3.22 -3.50 12.01
C ARG A 244 -4.61 -2.95 12.35
N ASP A 245 -5.38 -3.76 13.06
CA ASP A 245 -6.69 -3.36 13.57
C ASP A 245 -6.57 -2.93 15.05
N LEU A 246 -7.37 -1.96 15.48
CA LEU A 246 -7.44 -1.57 16.89
C LEU A 246 -8.26 -2.59 17.69
N ASN A 247 -7.75 -3.03 18.84
CA ASN A 247 -8.48 -3.87 19.80
C ASN A 247 -9.52 -3.05 20.61
N ARG A 248 -10.36 -2.31 19.89
CA ARG A 248 -11.38 -1.40 20.39
C ARG A 248 -12.72 -1.72 19.76
N ARG A 249 -13.77 -1.34 20.47
CA ARG A 249 -15.14 -1.36 19.97
C ARG A 249 -15.36 -0.25 18.95
N ALA A 250 -16.46 -0.31 18.22
CA ALA A 250 -16.89 0.75 17.30
C ALA A 250 -17.06 2.12 18.00
N ASP A 251 -17.38 2.15 19.29
CA ASP A 251 -17.48 3.40 20.08
C ASP A 251 -16.13 3.94 20.61
N GLY A 252 -15.02 3.27 20.26
CA GLY A 252 -13.67 3.63 20.69
C GLY A 252 -13.27 3.13 22.10
N SER A 253 -14.19 2.52 22.84
CA SER A 253 -13.88 1.91 24.15
C SER A 253 -13.11 0.59 23.99
N ALA A 254 -12.47 0.13 25.07
CA ALA A 254 -11.74 -1.14 25.06
C ALA A 254 -12.70 -2.34 24.95
N ARG A 255 -12.30 -3.37 24.19
CA ARG A 255 -12.98 -4.66 24.20
C ARG A 255 -12.78 -5.36 25.55
N LEU A 256 -13.73 -6.20 25.93
CA LEU A 256 -13.67 -6.96 27.18
C LEU A 256 -12.85 -8.24 26.96
N PRO A 257 -11.74 -8.44 27.70
CA PRO A 257 -10.98 -9.66 27.58
C PRO A 257 -11.78 -10.83 28.12
N TRP A 258 -11.98 -11.88 27.32
CA TRP A 258 -12.75 -13.06 27.70
C TRP A 258 -12.23 -13.66 29.00
N GLY A 259 -10.91 -13.91 29.09
CA GLY A 259 -10.29 -14.62 30.20
C GLY A 259 -10.46 -13.95 31.58
N SER A 260 -10.52 -12.62 31.63
CA SER A 260 -10.58 -11.85 32.88
C SER A 260 -11.96 -11.25 33.18
N THR A 261 -12.87 -11.20 32.20
CA THR A 261 -14.22 -10.64 32.39
C THR A 261 -15.16 -11.66 33.04
N GLU A 262 -15.84 -11.27 34.12
CA GLU A 262 -16.84 -12.11 34.79
C GLU A 262 -18.07 -12.34 33.90
N ALA A 263 -18.66 -13.55 33.97
CA ALA A 263 -19.79 -13.94 33.12
C ALA A 263 -21.01 -12.99 33.23
N GLN A 264 -21.33 -12.51 34.44
CA GLN A 264 -22.46 -11.60 34.64
C GLN A 264 -22.18 -10.20 34.03
N ALA A 265 -20.95 -9.71 34.17
CA ALA A 265 -20.53 -8.44 33.57
C ALA A 265 -20.53 -8.53 32.04
N LEU A 266 -20.11 -9.67 31.49
CA LEU A 266 -20.15 -9.95 30.06
C LEU A 266 -21.59 -9.94 29.53
N SER A 267 -22.51 -10.63 30.20
CA SER A 267 -23.93 -10.62 29.82
C SER A 267 -24.51 -9.20 29.81
N GLN A 268 -24.24 -8.41 30.86
CA GLN A 268 -24.70 -7.02 30.93
C GLN A 268 -24.14 -6.17 29.79
N ALA A 269 -22.84 -6.28 29.51
CA ALA A 269 -22.18 -5.53 28.44
C ALA A 269 -22.76 -5.87 27.05
N LEU A 270 -23.01 -7.14 26.78
CA LEU A 270 -23.63 -7.59 25.53
C LEU A 270 -25.06 -7.05 25.39
N THR A 271 -25.88 -7.13 26.45
CA THR A 271 -27.24 -6.58 26.42
C THR A 271 -27.24 -5.06 26.25
N SER A 272 -26.31 -4.34 26.90
CA SER A 272 -26.15 -2.90 26.72
C SER A 272 -25.72 -2.51 25.30
N ALA A 273 -24.95 -3.38 24.62
CA ALA A 273 -24.57 -3.22 23.22
C ALA A 273 -25.69 -3.65 22.24
N GLY A 274 -26.86 -4.08 22.73
CA GLY A 274 -28.03 -4.40 21.90
C GLY A 274 -28.28 -5.90 21.68
N ALA A 275 -27.50 -6.79 22.30
CA ALA A 275 -27.75 -8.22 22.19
C ALA A 275 -29.04 -8.61 22.93
N SER A 276 -29.75 -9.60 22.40
CA SER A 276 -30.91 -10.19 23.06
C SER A 276 -30.51 -10.78 24.41
N PRO A 277 -31.38 -10.70 25.44
CA PRO A 277 -31.08 -11.29 26.75
C PRO A 277 -30.79 -12.79 26.68
N GLN A 278 -31.45 -13.52 25.79
CA GLN A 278 -31.20 -14.95 25.59
C GLN A 278 -29.78 -15.21 25.08
N TYR A 279 -29.35 -14.47 24.05
CA TYR A 279 -28.00 -14.59 23.50
C TYR A 279 -26.93 -14.22 24.53
N ALA A 280 -27.09 -13.07 25.19
CA ALA A 280 -26.15 -12.62 26.21
C ALA A 280 -25.99 -13.62 27.37
N GLN A 281 -27.09 -14.28 27.75
CA GLN A 281 -27.06 -15.34 28.76
C GLN A 281 -26.36 -16.62 28.25
N ALA A 282 -26.59 -17.04 27.01
CA ALA A 282 -25.91 -18.20 26.42
C ALA A 282 -24.39 -18.01 26.35
N ILE A 283 -23.92 -16.80 26.00
CA ILE A 283 -22.50 -16.45 26.03
C ILE A 283 -21.95 -16.47 27.47
N ALA A 284 -22.69 -15.91 28.43
CA ALA A 284 -22.29 -15.94 29.84
C ALA A 284 -22.20 -17.36 30.41
N GLU A 285 -23.13 -18.26 30.05
CA GLU A 285 -23.07 -19.68 30.43
C GLU A 285 -21.86 -20.39 29.80
N THR A 286 -21.53 -20.04 28.55
CA THR A 286 -20.31 -20.52 27.87
C THR A 286 -19.06 -20.04 28.61
N ARG A 287 -19.05 -18.80 29.08
CA ARG A 287 -17.99 -18.20 29.89
C ARG A 287 -17.86 -18.84 31.28
N GLN A 288 -18.96 -19.26 31.89
CA GLN A 288 -18.94 -19.99 33.17
C GLN A 288 -18.37 -21.40 33.01
N ARG A 289 -18.65 -22.06 31.87
CA ARG A 289 -18.12 -23.38 31.55
C ARG A 289 -16.61 -23.37 31.26
N SER A 290 -16.11 -22.35 30.56
CA SER A 290 -14.69 -22.22 30.24
C SER A 290 -14.25 -20.75 30.16
N ASN A 291 -13.18 -20.40 30.88
CA ASN A 291 -12.53 -19.11 30.77
C ASN A 291 -11.35 -19.10 29.79
N GLN A 292 -10.94 -20.28 29.31
CA GLN A 292 -9.90 -20.44 28.29
C GLN A 292 -10.55 -20.84 26.97
N VAL A 293 -10.20 -20.09 25.92
CA VAL A 293 -10.58 -20.30 24.53
C VAL A 293 -9.40 -19.87 23.64
N GLN A 294 -9.29 -20.46 22.45
CA GLN A 294 -8.26 -20.13 21.48
C GLN A 294 -8.62 -18.91 20.63
N GLY A 295 -9.92 -18.64 20.46
CA GLY A 295 -10.43 -17.68 19.48
C GLY A 295 -11.87 -17.23 19.78
N LEU A 296 -12.31 -16.16 19.13
CA LEU A 296 -13.72 -15.75 19.11
C LEU A 296 -14.59 -16.80 18.39
N GLY A 297 -14.04 -17.45 17.36
CA GLY A 297 -14.75 -18.51 16.63
C GLY A 297 -15.15 -19.69 17.53
N GLU A 298 -14.27 -20.07 18.46
CA GLU A 298 -14.56 -21.11 19.44
C GLU A 298 -15.69 -20.72 20.40
N ILE A 299 -15.80 -19.45 20.79
CA ILE A 299 -16.90 -18.97 21.63
C ILE A 299 -18.23 -19.13 20.90
N VAL A 300 -18.28 -18.71 19.62
CA VAL A 300 -19.47 -18.82 18.77
C VAL A 300 -19.91 -20.28 18.67
N LEU A 301 -19.00 -21.20 18.34
CA LEU A 301 -19.29 -22.64 18.27
C LEU A 301 -19.81 -23.21 19.59
N ARG A 302 -19.14 -22.92 20.71
CA ARG A 302 -19.51 -23.46 22.04
C ARG A 302 -20.83 -22.87 22.56
N SER A 303 -21.21 -21.69 22.09
CA SER A 303 -22.49 -21.05 22.44
C SER A 303 -23.67 -21.66 21.68
N GLY A 304 -23.43 -22.23 20.49
CA GLY A 304 -24.48 -22.70 19.59
C GLY A 304 -25.40 -21.59 19.08
N GLN A 305 -24.93 -20.34 19.09
CA GLN A 305 -25.66 -19.17 18.61
C GLN A 305 -24.98 -18.61 17.36
N PHE A 306 -25.68 -18.63 16.22
CA PHE A 306 -25.12 -18.31 14.90
C PHE A 306 -25.86 -17.19 14.17
N ASP A 307 -26.75 -16.48 14.87
CA ASP A 307 -27.41 -15.31 14.29
C ASP A 307 -26.37 -14.21 14.00
N PRO A 308 -26.16 -13.79 12.74
CA PRO A 308 -25.10 -12.85 12.38
C PRO A 308 -25.18 -11.52 13.13
N ALA A 309 -26.38 -11.00 13.37
CA ALA A 309 -26.55 -9.72 14.06
C ALA A 309 -26.16 -9.84 15.55
N GLN A 310 -26.45 -10.97 16.21
CA GLN A 310 -25.99 -11.22 17.57
C GLN A 310 -24.48 -11.49 17.64
N VAL A 311 -23.93 -12.23 16.66
CA VAL A 311 -22.50 -12.51 16.58
C VAL A 311 -21.70 -11.22 16.34
N ALA A 312 -22.19 -10.30 15.50
CA ALA A 312 -21.56 -9.00 15.29
C ALA A 312 -21.33 -8.23 16.60
N ILE A 313 -22.32 -8.24 17.49
CA ILE A 313 -22.22 -7.60 18.81
C ILE A 313 -21.17 -8.30 19.69
N LEU A 314 -21.08 -9.63 19.64
CA LEU A 314 -20.04 -10.37 20.35
C LEU A 314 -18.65 -9.98 19.86
N LEU A 315 -18.44 -9.93 18.54
CA LEU A 315 -17.16 -9.60 17.93
C LEU A 315 -16.71 -8.16 18.23
N ASP A 316 -17.65 -7.23 18.37
CA ASP A 316 -17.37 -5.85 18.77
C ASP A 316 -17.01 -5.75 20.26
N VAL A 317 -17.74 -6.44 21.13
CA VAL A 317 -17.63 -6.28 22.59
C VAL A 317 -16.46 -7.06 23.19
N VAL A 318 -16.13 -8.24 22.64
CA VAL A 318 -15.23 -9.22 23.27
C VAL A 318 -13.91 -9.32 22.51
N THR A 319 -12.83 -9.55 23.26
CA THR A 319 -11.53 -9.92 22.70
C THR A 319 -10.94 -11.10 23.45
N VAL A 320 -10.18 -11.92 22.74
CA VAL A 320 -9.34 -12.97 23.32
C VAL A 320 -7.85 -12.62 23.26
N ALA A 321 -7.52 -11.58 22.50
CA ALA A 321 -6.15 -11.11 22.33
C ALA A 321 -5.76 -10.12 23.42
N GLU A 322 -4.48 -10.06 23.72
CA GLU A 322 -3.88 -9.08 24.62
C GLU A 322 -3.35 -7.88 23.83
N GLY A 323 -3.29 -6.71 24.47
CA GLY A 323 -2.78 -5.48 23.86
C GLY A 323 -3.84 -4.66 23.12
N ASP A 324 -3.42 -3.49 22.64
CA ASP A 324 -4.28 -2.49 22.00
C ASP A 324 -4.41 -2.69 20.47
N LEU A 325 -3.60 -3.56 19.89
CA LEU A 325 -3.49 -3.80 18.45
C LEU A 325 -3.70 -5.28 18.11
N LEU A 326 -4.35 -5.54 16.99
CA LEU A 326 -4.58 -6.86 16.41
C LEU A 326 -3.87 -6.89 15.04
N PRO A 327 -2.62 -7.40 14.98
CA PRO A 327 -1.88 -7.48 13.72
C PRO A 327 -2.45 -8.58 12.80
N GLY A 328 -2.20 -8.46 11.50
CA GLY A 328 -2.48 -9.54 10.54
C GLY A 328 -3.95 -9.87 10.26
N ARG A 329 -4.90 -9.02 10.68
CA ARG A 329 -6.30 -9.18 10.28
C ARG A 329 -6.51 -8.69 8.86
N ILE A 330 -7.17 -9.52 8.05
CA ILE A 330 -7.47 -9.23 6.65
C ILE A 330 -8.88 -8.63 6.55
N ASN A 331 -9.03 -7.48 5.90
CA ASN A 331 -10.34 -6.92 5.59
C ASN A 331 -11.02 -7.77 4.50
N VAL A 332 -11.98 -8.58 4.92
CA VAL A 332 -12.68 -9.53 4.04
C VAL A 332 -13.53 -8.83 2.98
N ASN A 333 -13.92 -7.59 3.23
CA ASN A 333 -14.75 -6.82 2.30
C ASN A 333 -13.94 -6.33 1.09
N THR A 334 -12.62 -6.23 1.19
CA THR A 334 -11.76 -5.57 0.20
C THR A 334 -10.58 -6.41 -0.29
N CYS A 335 -10.22 -7.50 0.41
CA CYS A 335 -9.08 -8.35 0.07
C CYS A 335 -9.27 -9.12 -1.26
N PRO A 336 -8.19 -9.44 -1.98
CA PRO A 336 -8.28 -10.20 -3.22
C PRO A 336 -8.48 -11.71 -2.92
N ARG A 337 -8.75 -12.48 -3.98
CA ARG A 337 -9.10 -13.91 -3.91
C ARG A 337 -8.02 -14.75 -3.22
N GLU A 338 -6.77 -14.44 -3.51
CA GLU A 338 -5.57 -15.15 -3.05
C GLU A 338 -5.49 -15.13 -1.52
N LEU A 339 -5.85 -14.01 -0.90
CA LEU A 339 -5.86 -13.89 0.56
C LEU A 339 -6.98 -14.70 1.20
N LEU A 340 -8.13 -14.82 0.55
CA LEU A 340 -9.23 -15.69 1.01
C LEU A 340 -8.86 -17.16 0.93
N LEU A 341 -8.17 -17.59 -0.14
CA LEU A 341 -7.61 -18.95 -0.22
C LEU A 341 -6.60 -19.22 0.91
N GLY A 342 -5.81 -18.22 1.27
CA GLY A 342 -4.87 -18.28 2.39
C GLY A 342 -5.53 -18.49 3.77
N LEU A 343 -6.85 -18.32 3.88
CA LEU A 343 -7.63 -18.62 5.09
C LEU A 343 -8.04 -20.09 5.21
N GLU A 344 -7.52 -20.97 4.34
CA GLU A 344 -7.88 -22.40 4.26
C GLU A 344 -9.34 -22.62 3.87
N LEU A 345 -9.86 -21.71 3.04
CA LEU A 345 -11.18 -21.83 2.42
C LEU A 345 -11.06 -22.51 1.06
N GLU A 346 -12.05 -23.34 0.75
CA GLU A 346 -12.20 -23.98 -0.55
C GLU A 346 -12.66 -22.96 -1.61
N ALA A 347 -12.36 -23.23 -2.88
CA ALA A 347 -12.67 -22.31 -3.98
C ALA A 347 -14.16 -21.89 -4.02
N GLU A 348 -15.08 -22.83 -3.78
CA GLU A 348 -16.52 -22.56 -3.77
C GLU A 348 -16.93 -21.58 -2.65
N GLN A 349 -16.31 -21.69 -1.48
CA GLN A 349 -16.54 -20.78 -0.35
C GLN A 349 -15.99 -19.39 -0.64
N VAL A 350 -14.78 -19.33 -1.24
CA VAL A 350 -14.17 -18.07 -1.66
C VAL A 350 -15.06 -17.36 -2.67
N ASP A 351 -15.55 -18.07 -3.68
CA ASP A 351 -16.43 -17.50 -4.71
C ASP A 351 -17.75 -17.00 -4.08
N ALA A 352 -18.31 -17.73 -3.12
CA ALA A 352 -19.51 -17.29 -2.38
C ALA A 352 -19.27 -16.01 -1.55
N ILE A 353 -18.10 -15.87 -0.92
CA ILE A 353 -17.70 -14.65 -0.19
C ILE A 353 -17.56 -13.47 -1.16
N LEU A 354 -16.88 -13.67 -2.29
CA LEU A 354 -16.66 -12.64 -3.31
C LEU A 354 -17.98 -12.18 -3.94
N GLU A 355 -18.93 -13.08 -4.15
CA GLU A 355 -20.28 -12.73 -4.65
C GLU A 355 -21.11 -12.01 -3.58
N ALA A 356 -21.09 -12.49 -2.34
CA ALA A 356 -21.89 -11.92 -1.26
C ALA A 356 -21.43 -10.53 -0.84
N ARG A 357 -20.13 -10.23 -0.84
CA ARG A 357 -19.61 -8.89 -0.51
C ARG A 357 -20.01 -7.81 -1.53
N LEU A 358 -20.46 -8.21 -2.73
CA LEU A 358 -20.95 -7.30 -3.76
C LEU A 358 -22.46 -7.04 -3.66
N GLN A 359 -23.18 -7.73 -2.76
CA GLN A 359 -24.62 -7.54 -2.59
C GLN A 359 -24.92 -6.23 -1.82
N PRO A 360 -25.70 -5.30 -2.38
CA PRO A 360 -25.94 -3.99 -1.75
C PRO A 360 -26.69 -4.02 -0.40
N ASP A 361 -27.42 -5.10 -0.12
CA ASP A 361 -28.18 -5.29 1.11
C ASP A 361 -27.44 -6.08 2.19
N GLN A 362 -26.24 -6.59 1.87
CA GLN A 362 -25.40 -7.29 2.81
C GLN A 362 -24.82 -6.29 3.83
N ASP A 363 -25.03 -6.55 5.12
CA ASP A 363 -24.40 -5.78 6.18
C ASP A 363 -22.92 -6.18 6.28
N LEU A 364 -22.04 -5.33 5.76
CA LEU A 364 -20.58 -5.53 5.74
C LEU A 364 -19.87 -4.87 6.95
N SER A 365 -20.62 -4.41 7.95
CA SER A 365 -20.06 -3.73 9.13
C SER A 365 -19.25 -4.63 10.05
N SER A 366 -19.50 -5.94 10.02
CA SER A 366 -18.87 -6.91 10.92
C SER A 366 -18.57 -8.22 10.20
N PRO A 367 -17.45 -8.91 10.50
CA PRO A 367 -17.14 -10.22 9.90
C PRO A 367 -18.23 -11.27 10.13
N ALA A 368 -19.14 -11.06 11.07
CA ALA A 368 -20.28 -11.93 11.34
C ALA A 368 -21.14 -12.21 10.10
N TRP A 369 -21.12 -11.33 9.08
CA TRP A 369 -21.83 -11.57 7.83
C TRP A 369 -21.40 -12.85 7.11
N LEU A 370 -20.17 -13.32 7.34
CA LEU A 370 -19.67 -14.57 6.78
C LEU A 370 -20.51 -15.80 7.17
N LEU A 371 -21.27 -15.74 8.28
CA LEU A 371 -22.22 -16.80 8.66
C LEU A 371 -23.41 -16.94 7.68
N ASN A 372 -23.60 -15.99 6.77
CA ASN A 372 -24.59 -16.12 5.68
C ASN A 372 -24.11 -17.02 4.54
N VAL A 373 -22.79 -17.22 4.40
CA VAL A 373 -22.17 -17.93 3.28
C VAL A 373 -21.30 -19.11 3.71
N LEU A 374 -20.85 -19.13 4.96
CA LEU A 374 -20.03 -20.21 5.54
C LEU A 374 -20.81 -20.98 6.61
N GLU A 375 -20.50 -22.26 6.73
CA GLU A 375 -20.97 -23.06 7.86
C GLU A 375 -20.32 -22.57 9.17
N PRO A 376 -20.98 -22.71 10.34
CA PRO A 376 -20.44 -22.21 11.60
C PRO A 376 -19.05 -22.74 11.97
N ALA A 377 -18.71 -23.97 11.55
CA ALA A 377 -17.40 -24.55 11.77
C ALA A 377 -16.31 -23.84 10.95
N GLU A 378 -16.61 -23.47 9.71
CA GLU A 378 -15.72 -22.76 8.79
C GLU A 378 -15.57 -21.30 9.23
N PHE A 379 -16.67 -20.64 9.58
CA PHE A 379 -16.64 -19.30 10.16
C PHE A 379 -15.70 -19.22 11.37
N ALA A 380 -15.74 -20.23 12.24
CA ALA A 380 -14.94 -20.25 13.45
C ALA A 380 -13.43 -20.39 13.21
N THR A 381 -12.99 -20.95 12.07
CA THR A 381 -11.57 -21.01 11.73
C THR A 381 -11.06 -19.70 11.12
N VAL A 382 -11.94 -18.87 10.55
CA VAL A 382 -11.54 -17.65 9.84
C VAL A 382 -11.74 -16.37 10.64
N VAL A 383 -12.75 -16.28 11.52
CA VAL A 383 -13.18 -15.01 12.16
C VAL A 383 -12.07 -14.27 12.93
N ASP A 384 -11.12 -15.00 13.51
CA ASP A 384 -10.03 -14.41 14.28
C ASP A 384 -8.91 -13.82 13.39
N ARG A 385 -8.86 -14.21 12.10
CA ARG A 385 -7.90 -13.75 11.08
C ARG A 385 -8.44 -12.64 10.18
N VAL A 386 -9.72 -12.27 10.32
CA VAL A 386 -10.38 -11.27 9.48
C VAL A 386 -10.88 -10.06 10.27
N THR A 387 -11.14 -8.98 9.55
CA THR A 387 -11.80 -7.77 10.00
C THR A 387 -12.69 -7.23 8.87
N THR A 388 -13.46 -6.19 9.16
CA THR A 388 -14.21 -5.38 8.18
C THR A 388 -13.79 -3.91 8.24
N ARG A 389 -12.76 -3.60 9.03
CA ARG A 389 -12.25 -2.25 9.27
C ARG A 389 -10.84 -2.09 8.70
N SER A 390 -10.52 -0.88 8.30
CA SER A 390 -9.24 -0.55 7.68
C SER A 390 -8.71 0.77 8.23
N ASP A 391 -7.52 0.78 8.82
CA ASP A 391 -6.99 2.00 9.42
C ASP A 391 -5.81 2.59 8.66
N GLN A 392 -5.09 1.76 7.91
CA GLN A 392 -3.96 2.16 7.09
C GLN A 392 -4.36 2.11 5.62
N PHE A 393 -4.02 3.16 4.88
CA PHE A 393 -4.36 3.30 3.46
C PHE A 393 -3.14 3.75 2.67
N THR A 394 -3.00 3.24 1.46
CA THR A 394 -1.97 3.64 0.50
C THR A 394 -2.59 4.49 -0.59
N VAL A 395 -1.98 5.65 -0.83
CA VAL A 395 -2.38 6.65 -1.81
C VAL A 395 -1.32 6.72 -2.89
N HIS A 396 -1.68 6.42 -4.14
CA HIS A 396 -0.81 6.68 -5.29
C HIS A 396 -1.22 8.01 -5.91
N ALA A 397 -0.47 9.07 -5.65
CA ALA A 397 -0.78 10.40 -6.15
C ALA A 397 0.10 10.78 -7.34
N VAL A 398 -0.51 11.34 -8.38
CA VAL A 398 0.15 11.87 -9.57
C VAL A 398 -0.22 13.33 -9.71
N ALA A 399 0.74 14.20 -9.97
CA ALA A 399 0.53 15.60 -10.31
C ALA A 399 1.18 15.90 -11.66
N LEU A 400 0.49 16.65 -12.52
CA LEU A 400 0.98 17.12 -13.82
C LEU A 400 0.74 18.64 -13.93
N LEU A 401 1.74 19.39 -14.40
CA LEU A 401 1.54 20.80 -14.70
C LEU A 401 0.74 20.99 -15.99
N ASN A 402 -0.15 21.99 -16.03
CA ASN A 402 -1.04 22.22 -17.17
C ASN A 402 -0.30 22.84 -18.38
N ASP A 403 0.80 23.54 -18.13
CA ASP A 403 1.52 24.33 -19.15
C ASP A 403 2.70 23.59 -19.80
N ARG A 404 3.13 22.45 -19.24
CA ARG A 404 4.33 21.71 -19.67
C ARG A 404 4.31 20.26 -19.18
N PRO A 405 5.02 19.33 -19.83
CA PRO A 405 4.98 17.89 -19.50
C PRO A 405 5.85 17.53 -18.28
N ARG A 406 5.69 18.25 -17.17
CA ARG A 406 6.37 18.04 -15.90
C ARG A 406 5.39 17.43 -14.90
N PHE A 407 5.79 16.32 -14.31
CA PHE A 407 4.96 15.57 -13.37
C PHE A 407 5.74 15.15 -12.13
N ARG A 408 5.01 14.73 -11.11
CA ARG A 408 5.51 14.06 -9.91
C ARG A 408 4.56 12.93 -9.56
N ARG A 409 5.10 11.80 -9.14
CA ARG A 409 4.33 10.62 -8.72
C ARG A 409 4.85 10.13 -7.38
N VAL A 410 3.95 9.83 -6.45
CA VAL A 410 4.32 9.33 -5.13
C VAL A 410 3.39 8.21 -4.67
N GLU A 411 3.92 7.36 -3.80
CA GLU A 411 3.15 6.42 -2.98
C GLU A 411 3.26 6.89 -1.53
N VAL A 412 2.12 7.09 -0.88
CA VAL A 412 2.03 7.64 0.47
C VAL A 412 1.13 6.74 1.31
N LEU A 413 1.64 6.27 2.44
CA LEU A 413 0.85 5.49 3.39
C LEU A 413 0.38 6.38 4.52
N ILE A 414 -0.93 6.37 4.78
CA ILE A 414 -1.60 7.16 5.81
C ILE A 414 -2.27 6.27 6.85
N ASP A 415 -2.35 6.73 8.10
CA ASP A 415 -3.01 6.04 9.21
C ASP A 415 -4.08 6.95 9.82
N ARG A 416 -5.35 6.55 9.65
CA ARG A 416 -6.52 7.34 10.08
C ARG A 416 -6.77 7.31 11.58
N ASN A 417 -6.09 6.43 12.32
CA ASN A 417 -6.23 6.36 13.79
C ASN A 417 -5.66 7.58 14.50
N PHE A 418 -4.80 8.36 13.83
CA PHE A 418 -4.29 9.62 14.36
C PHE A 418 -5.24 10.77 14.08
N VAL A 419 -5.29 11.75 14.99
CA VAL A 419 -6.01 13.00 14.79
C VAL A 419 -5.02 14.17 14.90
N PRO A 420 -4.65 14.84 13.79
CA PRO A 420 -5.06 14.55 12.40
C PRO A 420 -4.46 13.25 11.86
N VAL A 421 -5.01 12.75 10.75
CA VAL A 421 -4.49 11.59 9.99
C VAL A 421 -2.99 11.78 9.74
N ARG A 422 -2.21 10.72 9.90
CA ARG A 422 -0.74 10.80 9.85
C ARG A 422 -0.18 10.07 8.65
N VAL A 423 0.77 10.69 7.95
CA VAL A 423 1.63 10.01 6.98
C VAL A 423 2.66 9.14 7.71
N LEU A 424 2.69 7.85 7.37
CA LEU A 424 3.66 6.89 7.88
C LEU A 424 4.81 6.65 6.90
N LEU A 425 4.52 6.62 5.60
CA LEU A 425 5.49 6.39 4.53
C LEU A 425 5.30 7.41 3.42
N TRP A 426 6.41 7.86 2.82
CA TRP A 426 6.40 8.66 1.60
C TRP A 426 7.47 8.14 0.65
N ARG A 427 7.06 7.75 -0.56
CA ARG A 427 7.95 7.21 -1.58
C ARG A 427 7.79 7.97 -2.89
N ASP A 428 8.92 8.33 -3.48
CA ASP A 428 8.94 8.96 -4.80
C ASP A 428 8.94 7.89 -5.88
N LEU A 429 7.87 7.84 -6.67
CA LEU A 429 7.72 6.93 -7.81
C LEU A 429 7.93 7.65 -9.14
N THR A 430 8.28 8.94 -9.14
CA THR A 430 8.57 9.71 -10.36
C THR A 430 9.60 9.04 -11.28
N PRO A 431 10.65 8.34 -10.78
CA PRO A 431 11.59 7.62 -11.63
C PRO A 431 10.97 6.49 -12.47
N LEU A 432 9.81 5.95 -12.08
CA LEU A 432 9.09 4.91 -12.82
C LEU A 432 8.31 5.47 -14.02
N GLY A 433 8.37 6.79 -14.26
CA GLY A 433 7.67 7.41 -15.37
C GLY A 433 6.24 7.84 -15.05
N PHE A 434 5.58 8.39 -16.06
CA PHE A 434 4.20 8.87 -15.96
C PHE A 434 3.24 7.69 -16.16
N PRO A 435 2.31 7.43 -15.22
CA PRO A 435 1.52 6.19 -15.24
C PRO A 435 0.30 6.23 -16.17
N LEU A 436 -0.02 7.38 -16.77
CA LEU A 436 -1.22 7.57 -17.60
C LEU A 436 -0.85 8.08 -19.00
N PRO A 437 -0.46 7.21 -19.95
CA PRO A 437 0.01 7.66 -21.27
C PRO A 437 -0.96 8.60 -22.00
N GLU A 438 -2.27 8.33 -21.93
CA GLU A 438 -3.31 9.11 -22.61
C GLU A 438 -3.50 10.53 -22.02
N GLU A 439 -3.42 10.66 -20.68
CA GLU A 439 -3.63 11.94 -19.97
C GLU A 439 -2.42 12.87 -20.05
N ARG A 440 -1.27 12.35 -20.46
CA ARG A 440 -0.07 13.16 -20.66
C ARG A 440 -0.25 14.15 -21.81
N GLY A 441 -1.21 13.90 -22.71
CA GLY A 441 -1.43 14.67 -23.92
C GLY A 441 -0.24 14.55 -24.87
N GLU A 442 -0.42 13.82 -25.98
CA GLU A 442 0.56 13.81 -27.08
C GLU A 442 0.78 15.23 -27.69
N GLU A 443 0.01 16.23 -27.25
CA GLU A 443 0.04 17.63 -27.68
C GLU A 443 0.56 18.63 -26.62
N LEU A 444 1.21 18.18 -25.52
CA LEU A 444 1.94 19.13 -24.68
C LEU A 444 3.16 19.67 -25.46
N PRO A 445 3.35 21.01 -25.54
CA PRO A 445 4.24 21.67 -26.50
C PRO A 445 5.74 21.39 -26.33
#